data_AF-A0A935HMD7-F1
#
_entry.id   AF-A0A935HMD7-F1
#
_cell.length_a   1.000
_cell.length_b   1.000
_cell.length_c   1.000
_cell.angle_alpha   90.00
_cell.angle_beta   90.00
_cell.angle_gamma   90.00
#
_symmetry.space_group_name_H-M   'P 1'
#
loop_
_entity.id
_entity.type
_entity.pdbx_description
1 polymer ?
#
loop_
_entity_poly.entity_id
_entity_poly.type
_entity_poly.pdbx_seq_one_letter_code
_entity_poly.pdbx_strand_id
1 'polypeptide(L)'
;MHPRDLSIHDFTYALPEDRIAKQPLAERDASRLLVCRNDRISDHAFRELPDLLPDNALLVLNDTRVVHARIHFKRTTGAVLECMVLSPEGDRRIEEALQDTHSTRWWCMVGNAKRWKGEELYLSEGEAGLRAVRIDHVNGEHLIEFRWNDGSTFVEQLEHSGTVPLPPYMRRAATAADDVRYNTVFADRGGSVAAPTASLHFSRDVMDRITAKGIPTTRLTLHVGAGTFLPVKSGTMDGHAMHAEQVRVPLQAVEQLIGQMDHGPIIPVGTTALRTIESLYWHGVRILTGSAKEQLDVDQWEPYGYPKTELPDPLSALQAVRDQLRDGEGQDALIGTTRLLIAPGYRFRVADALVTNFHQPESTLLLLVAAFLGPSWRAVYDHALANDYRFLSYGDGSLLFRKDSEYSTERGDHEPHNDQR
;
A
#
# COMPACT_ATOMS: atom_id res chain seq x y z
N MET A 1 -9.70 23.48 -7.70
CA MET A 1 -10.20 22.40 -8.58
C MET A 1 -10.48 21.19 -7.70
N HIS A 2 -11.62 20.53 -7.88
CA HIS A 2 -11.92 19.31 -7.13
C HIS A 2 -11.18 18.13 -7.79
N PRO A 3 -10.65 17.15 -7.04
CA PRO A 3 -9.87 16.05 -7.63
C PRO A 3 -10.62 15.22 -8.68
N ARG A 4 -11.95 15.15 -8.59
CA ARG A 4 -12.83 14.54 -9.62
C ARG A 4 -12.59 15.09 -11.03
N ASP A 5 -12.27 16.38 -11.12
CA ASP A 5 -12.08 17.09 -12.39
C ASP A 5 -10.67 16.92 -12.96
N LEU A 6 -9.75 16.31 -12.19
CA LEU A 6 -8.37 16.10 -12.65
C LEU A 6 -8.35 15.15 -13.83
N SER A 7 -7.64 15.54 -14.89
CA SER A 7 -7.32 14.63 -15.97
C SER A 7 -6.11 13.78 -15.58
N ILE A 8 -6.23 12.46 -15.74
CA ILE A 8 -5.11 11.56 -15.47
C ILE A 8 -3.93 11.79 -16.43
N HIS A 9 -4.21 12.29 -17.63
CA HIS A 9 -3.22 12.59 -18.67
C HIS A 9 -2.33 13.80 -18.31
N ASP A 10 -2.76 14.65 -17.37
CA ASP A 10 -1.88 15.71 -16.84
C ASP A 10 -0.75 15.12 -16.00
N PHE A 11 -0.92 13.90 -15.49
CA PHE A 11 0.04 13.19 -14.65
C PHE A 11 0.74 12.10 -15.45
N THR A 12 1.44 12.53 -16.50
CA THR A 12 2.17 11.64 -17.39
C THR A 12 3.62 12.11 -17.56
N TYR A 13 4.47 11.17 -17.95
CA TYR A 13 5.87 11.37 -18.30
C TYR A 13 6.34 10.19 -19.18
N ALA A 14 7.40 10.37 -19.96
CA ALA A 14 7.92 9.29 -20.78
C ALA A 14 8.68 8.28 -19.90
N LEU A 15 8.19 7.04 -19.80
CA LEU A 15 8.85 5.95 -19.08
C LEU A 15 9.39 4.91 -20.07
N PRO A 16 10.68 4.96 -20.43
CA PRO A 16 11.32 3.96 -21.29
C PRO A 16 11.29 2.55 -20.66
N GLU A 17 11.14 1.50 -21.47
CA GLU A 17 11.03 0.12 -20.96
C GLU A 17 12.32 -0.35 -20.25
N ASP A 18 13.49 0.16 -20.65
CA ASP A 18 14.79 -0.12 -20.02
C ASP A 18 14.94 0.53 -18.63
N ARG A 19 14.10 1.51 -18.28
CA ARG A 19 14.02 2.07 -16.91
C ARG A 19 13.18 1.23 -15.96
N ILE A 20 12.40 0.28 -16.47
CA ILE A 20 11.52 -0.56 -15.63
C ILE A 20 12.32 -1.74 -15.08
N ALA A 21 12.54 -1.77 -13.76
CA ALA A 21 13.21 -2.88 -13.11
C ALA A 21 12.31 -4.12 -13.02
N LYS A 22 12.63 -5.14 -13.83
CA LYS A 22 11.93 -6.44 -13.83
C LYS A 22 12.50 -7.42 -12.80
N GLN A 23 13.71 -7.17 -12.32
CA GLN A 23 14.43 -7.98 -11.33
C GLN A 23 14.93 -7.11 -10.19
N PRO A 24 14.94 -7.61 -8.94
CA PRO A 24 15.57 -6.92 -7.83
C PRO A 24 17.10 -6.95 -7.98
N LEU A 25 17.77 -5.99 -7.34
CA LEU A 25 19.22 -6.07 -7.13
C LEU A 25 19.55 -7.22 -6.17
N ALA A 26 20.78 -7.74 -6.23
CA ALA A 26 21.25 -8.82 -5.35
C ALA A 26 21.07 -8.43 -3.86
N GLU A 27 21.51 -7.23 -3.50
CA GLU A 27 21.27 -6.61 -2.20
C GLU A 27 20.06 -5.67 -2.29
N ARG A 28 19.15 -5.72 -1.30
CA ARG A 28 17.93 -4.88 -1.29
C ARG A 28 18.24 -3.39 -1.17
N ASP A 29 19.23 -3.07 -0.34
CA ASP A 29 19.63 -1.71 0.04
C ASP A 29 20.71 -1.11 -0.87
N ALA A 30 21.10 -1.83 -1.93
CA ALA A 30 21.98 -1.34 -2.98
C ALA A 30 21.23 -0.50 -4.04
N SER A 31 19.90 -0.39 -3.92
CA SER A 31 19.12 0.52 -4.74
C SER A 31 19.51 1.98 -4.48
N ARG A 32 19.25 2.85 -5.44
CA ARG A 32 19.44 4.28 -5.24
C ARG A 32 18.30 4.88 -4.42
N LEU A 33 18.58 6.01 -3.79
CA LEU A 33 17.64 6.81 -3.04
C LEU A 33 17.72 8.25 -3.52
N LEU A 34 16.61 8.79 -4.04
CA LEU A 34 16.48 10.22 -4.31
C LEU A 34 15.91 10.90 -3.07
N VAL A 35 16.58 11.93 -2.56
CA VAL A 35 16.04 12.75 -1.47
C VAL A 35 15.56 14.08 -2.03
N CYS A 36 14.29 14.40 -1.81
CA CYS A 36 13.71 15.70 -2.16
C CYS A 36 13.28 16.43 -0.89
N ARG A 37 13.94 17.55 -0.59
CA ARG A 37 13.69 18.37 0.60
C ARG A 37 13.73 19.85 0.19
N ASN A 38 12.68 20.62 0.46
CA ASN A 38 12.57 22.02 0.04
C ASN A 38 12.88 22.25 -1.45
N ASP A 39 12.30 21.42 -2.32
CA ASP A 39 12.53 21.44 -3.77
C ASP A 39 14.00 21.19 -4.19
N ARG A 40 14.89 20.87 -3.24
CA ARG A 40 16.28 20.44 -3.50
C ARG A 40 16.32 18.93 -3.62
N ILE A 41 16.92 18.47 -4.70
CA ILE A 41 17.09 17.04 -5.02
C ILE A 41 18.54 16.65 -4.77
N SER A 42 18.76 15.50 -4.14
CA SER A 42 20.08 14.89 -3.98
C SER A 42 20.03 13.37 -4.17
N ASP A 43 21.13 12.81 -4.65
CA ASP A 43 21.29 11.40 -4.98
C ASP A 43 22.09 10.67 -3.90
N HIS A 44 21.52 9.58 -3.39
CA HIS A 44 22.09 8.73 -2.33
C HIS A 44 21.92 7.25 -2.68
N ALA A 45 22.50 6.37 -1.88
CA ALA A 45 22.18 4.95 -1.83
C ALA A 45 21.13 4.67 -0.75
N PHE A 46 20.29 3.67 -0.96
CA PHE A 46 19.23 3.34 0.00
C PHE A 46 19.77 2.93 1.37
N ARG A 47 20.94 2.28 1.41
CA ARG A 47 21.66 1.98 2.67
C ARG A 47 22.02 3.21 3.50
N GLU A 48 22.00 4.42 2.93
CA GLU A 48 22.25 5.68 3.64
C GLU A 48 20.98 6.24 4.28
N LEU A 49 19.80 5.66 4.02
CA LEU A 49 18.52 6.09 4.59
C LEU A 49 18.59 6.35 6.11
N PRO A 50 19.17 5.48 6.95
CA PRO A 50 19.24 5.73 8.40
C PRO A 50 19.92 7.06 8.76
N ASP A 51 20.84 7.54 7.94
CA ASP A 51 21.60 8.79 8.15
C ASP A 51 20.87 10.03 7.61
N LEU A 52 19.90 9.83 6.73
CA LEU A 52 19.10 10.88 6.09
C LEU A 52 17.78 11.15 6.81
N LEU A 53 17.36 10.23 7.70
CA LEU A 53 16.18 10.38 8.54
C LEU A 53 16.45 11.39 9.68
N PRO A 54 15.47 12.23 10.04
CA PRO A 54 15.53 13.03 11.26
C PRO A 54 15.64 12.14 12.50
N ASP A 55 16.52 12.48 13.46
CA ASP A 55 16.79 11.64 14.64
C ASP A 55 15.55 11.37 15.50
N ASN A 56 14.58 12.28 15.47
CA ASN A 56 13.33 12.24 16.23
C ASN A 56 12.13 11.76 15.39
N ALA A 57 12.36 11.14 14.23
CA ALA A 57 11.30 10.66 13.36
C ALA A 57 10.62 9.39 13.91
N LEU A 58 9.38 9.15 13.50
CA LEU A 58 8.70 7.85 13.60
C LEU A 58 8.53 7.25 12.22
N LEU A 59 9.03 6.03 12.01
CA LEU A 59 8.73 5.28 10.78
C LEU A 59 7.44 4.48 10.93
N VAL A 60 6.53 4.59 9.96
CA VAL A 60 5.30 3.80 9.89
C VAL A 60 5.43 2.73 8.82
N LEU A 61 5.42 1.46 9.24
CA LEU A 61 5.67 0.31 8.39
C LEU A 61 4.37 -0.45 8.09
N ASN A 62 4.16 -0.81 6.82
CA ASN A 62 3.13 -1.79 6.44
C ASN A 62 3.70 -3.21 6.54
N ASP A 63 3.21 -4.01 7.48
CA ASP A 63 3.68 -5.37 7.77
C ASP A 63 2.94 -6.46 6.99
N THR A 64 2.15 -6.08 5.98
CA THR A 64 1.46 -7.05 5.14
C THR A 64 2.43 -7.97 4.40
N ARG A 65 2.06 -9.25 4.29
CA ARG A 65 2.78 -10.30 3.57
C ARG A 65 1.98 -10.73 2.35
N VAL A 66 2.68 -10.84 1.22
CA VAL A 66 2.11 -11.34 -0.03
C VAL A 66 1.85 -12.84 0.10
N VAL A 67 0.65 -13.26 -0.27
CA VAL A 67 0.28 -14.69 -0.37
C VAL A 67 0.42 -15.17 -1.81
N HIS A 68 0.57 -16.48 -2.01
CA HIS A 68 0.64 -17.13 -3.32
C HIS A 68 -0.72 -17.14 -4.05
N ALA A 69 -1.27 -15.95 -4.32
CA ALA A 69 -2.62 -15.76 -4.84
C ALA A 69 -2.79 -16.11 -6.32
N ARG A 70 -1.72 -16.39 -7.08
CA ARG A 70 -1.80 -16.77 -8.50
C ARG A 70 -1.77 -18.29 -8.67
N ILE A 71 -2.92 -18.87 -9.00
CA ILE A 71 -3.12 -20.29 -9.23
C ILE A 71 -3.24 -20.59 -10.73
N HIS A 72 -2.67 -21.70 -11.20
CA HIS A 72 -2.81 -22.16 -12.58
C HIS A 72 -3.64 -23.45 -12.63
N PHE A 73 -4.90 -23.35 -13.05
CA PHE A 73 -5.77 -24.49 -13.25
C PHE A 73 -5.60 -25.09 -14.64
N LYS A 74 -5.46 -26.42 -14.72
CA LYS A 74 -5.47 -27.15 -15.99
C LYS A 74 -6.87 -27.68 -16.26
N ARG A 75 -7.42 -27.37 -17.42
CA ARG A 75 -8.68 -27.95 -17.88
C ARG A 75 -8.44 -29.36 -18.41
N THR A 76 -9.50 -30.20 -18.44
CA THR A 76 -9.49 -31.51 -19.11
C THR A 76 -9.12 -31.43 -20.60
N THR A 77 -9.41 -30.30 -21.22
CA THR A 77 -9.03 -29.97 -22.61
C THR A 77 -7.54 -29.62 -22.79
N GLY A 78 -6.76 -29.57 -21.71
CA GLY A 78 -5.34 -29.18 -21.71
C GLY A 78 -5.08 -27.67 -21.65
N ALA A 79 -6.11 -26.82 -21.80
CA ALA A 79 -5.94 -25.37 -21.66
C ALA A 79 -5.72 -24.95 -20.20
N VAL A 80 -4.83 -23.99 -19.98
CA VAL A 80 -4.54 -23.41 -18.66
C VAL A 80 -5.36 -22.14 -18.42
N LEU A 81 -5.97 -22.05 -17.25
CA LEU A 81 -6.62 -20.84 -16.72
C LEU A 81 -5.77 -20.29 -15.59
N GLU A 82 -5.37 -19.03 -15.69
CA GLU A 82 -4.70 -18.31 -14.60
C GLU A 82 -5.77 -17.69 -13.72
N CYS A 83 -5.76 -18.00 -12.43
CA CYS A 83 -6.69 -17.48 -11.43
C CYS A 83 -5.91 -16.67 -10.40
N MET A 84 -6.26 -15.40 -10.26
CA MET A 84 -5.71 -14.50 -9.24
C MET A 84 -6.75 -14.31 -8.14
N VAL A 85 -6.49 -14.81 -6.94
CA VAL A 85 -7.36 -14.67 -5.76
C VAL A 85 -7.25 -13.24 -5.22
N LEU A 86 -8.39 -12.56 -4.98
CA LEU A 86 -8.42 -11.13 -4.64
C LEU A 86 -8.89 -10.87 -3.21
N SER A 87 -10.17 -11.13 -2.95
CA SER A 87 -10.85 -10.80 -1.69
C SER A 87 -11.96 -11.82 -1.40
N PRO A 88 -12.28 -12.07 -0.13
CA PRO A 88 -13.34 -13.00 0.21
C PRO A 88 -14.72 -12.45 -0.20
N GLU A 89 -15.71 -13.33 -0.29
CA GLU A 89 -17.11 -12.95 -0.48
C GLU A 89 -17.63 -12.15 0.74
N GLY A 90 -18.34 -11.05 0.46
CA GLY A 90 -18.90 -10.17 1.48
C GLY A 90 -17.85 -9.36 2.24
N ASP A 91 -18.18 -8.94 3.45
CA ASP A 91 -17.34 -8.08 4.30
C ASP A 91 -16.41 -8.89 5.22
N ARG A 92 -16.08 -10.13 4.85
CA ARG A 92 -15.20 -10.99 5.67
C ARG A 92 -13.77 -10.43 5.71
N ARG A 93 -13.12 -10.58 6.85
CA ARG A 93 -11.70 -10.26 7.00
C ARG A 93 -10.85 -11.23 6.19
N ILE A 94 -9.87 -10.71 5.45
CA ILE A 94 -8.96 -11.54 4.63
C ILE A 94 -8.24 -12.56 5.52
N GLU A 95 -7.70 -12.13 6.65
CA GLU A 95 -6.96 -13.00 7.57
C GLU A 95 -7.82 -14.15 8.09
N GLU A 96 -9.12 -13.90 8.34
CA GLU A 96 -10.07 -14.91 8.81
C GLU A 96 -10.46 -15.89 7.70
N ALA A 97 -10.80 -15.38 6.52
CA ALA A 97 -11.18 -16.21 5.37
C ALA A 97 -10.02 -17.10 4.89
N LEU A 98 -8.77 -16.66 5.08
CA LEU A 98 -7.58 -17.46 4.82
C LEU A 98 -7.42 -18.66 5.77
N GLN A 99 -8.11 -18.67 6.92
CA GLN A 99 -8.08 -19.77 7.89
C GLN A 99 -9.21 -20.79 7.70
N ASP A 100 -10.11 -20.60 6.72
CA ASP A 100 -11.10 -21.63 6.36
C ASP A 100 -10.40 -22.95 6.02
N THR A 101 -10.99 -24.10 6.34
CA THR A 101 -10.32 -25.43 6.25
C THR A 101 -10.97 -26.46 5.32
N HIS A 102 -12.11 -26.10 4.69
CA HIS A 102 -12.89 -27.04 3.87
C HIS A 102 -13.37 -26.39 2.57
N SER A 103 -13.99 -25.21 2.69
CA SER A 103 -14.40 -24.41 1.55
C SER A 103 -14.36 -22.93 1.87
N THR A 104 -14.16 -22.12 0.83
CA THR A 104 -14.18 -20.67 0.94
C THR A 104 -14.55 -20.04 -0.40
N ARG A 105 -15.08 -18.82 -0.38
CA ARG A 105 -15.51 -18.10 -1.59
C ARG A 105 -14.78 -16.79 -1.72
N TRP A 106 -14.20 -16.59 -2.89
CA TRP A 106 -13.35 -15.43 -3.18
C TRP A 106 -13.65 -14.86 -4.55
N TRP A 107 -13.63 -13.54 -4.63
CA TRP A 107 -13.51 -12.82 -5.89
C TRP A 107 -12.13 -13.05 -6.48
N CYS A 108 -12.09 -13.39 -7.75
CA CYS A 108 -10.89 -13.75 -8.49
C CYS A 108 -10.85 -13.07 -9.86
N MET A 109 -9.68 -12.64 -10.33
CA MET A 109 -9.50 -12.37 -11.77
C MET A 109 -9.10 -13.65 -12.47
N VAL A 110 -9.71 -13.95 -13.62
CA VAL A 110 -9.41 -15.17 -14.38
C VAL A 110 -8.86 -14.82 -15.76
N GLY A 111 -7.57 -15.06 -15.96
CA GLY A 111 -6.91 -15.02 -17.26
C GLY A 111 -7.52 -16.08 -18.19
N ASN A 112 -7.77 -15.69 -19.45
CA ASN A 112 -8.43 -16.54 -20.44
C ASN A 112 -9.85 -17.04 -20.04
N ALA A 113 -10.58 -16.30 -19.20
CA ALA A 113 -11.92 -16.66 -18.71
C ALA A 113 -12.92 -17.12 -19.78
N LYS A 114 -12.83 -16.61 -21.03
CA LYS A 114 -13.67 -17.04 -22.17
C LYS A 114 -13.59 -18.55 -22.46
N ARG A 115 -12.49 -19.19 -22.07
CA ARG A 115 -12.27 -20.63 -22.19
C ARG A 115 -12.95 -21.43 -21.08
N TRP A 116 -13.30 -20.81 -19.94
CA TRP A 116 -13.97 -21.47 -18.83
C TRP A 116 -15.48 -21.57 -19.07
N LYS A 117 -15.99 -22.78 -19.31
CA LYS A 117 -17.39 -23.06 -19.68
C LYS A 117 -18.29 -23.40 -18.48
N GLY A 118 -17.80 -23.18 -17.26
CA GLY A 118 -18.53 -23.44 -16.02
C GLY A 118 -18.32 -24.84 -15.46
N GLU A 119 -17.45 -25.64 -16.09
CA GLU A 119 -16.97 -26.89 -15.51
C GLU A 119 -16.16 -26.65 -14.23
N GLU A 120 -16.16 -27.64 -13.32
CA GLU A 120 -15.27 -27.65 -12.15
C GLU A 120 -13.80 -27.80 -12.60
N LEU A 121 -12.93 -27.00 -11.98
CA LEU A 121 -11.49 -27.02 -12.24
C LEU A 121 -10.75 -27.76 -11.13
N TYR A 122 -9.67 -28.46 -11.51
CA TYR A 122 -8.84 -29.24 -10.60
C TYR A 122 -7.36 -28.84 -10.75
N LEU A 123 -6.68 -28.71 -9.62
CA LEU A 123 -5.23 -28.46 -9.58
C LEU A 123 -4.41 -29.76 -9.57
N SER A 124 -4.89 -30.78 -8.85
CA SER A 124 -4.28 -32.11 -8.75
C SER A 124 -5.35 -33.20 -8.88
N GLU A 125 -4.99 -34.34 -9.47
CA GLU A 125 -5.89 -35.50 -9.53
C GLU A 125 -6.05 -36.13 -8.14
N GLY A 126 -7.29 -36.35 -7.70
CA GLY A 126 -7.62 -37.00 -6.41
C GLY A 126 -8.68 -36.26 -5.59
N GLU A 127 -9.30 -36.94 -4.62
CA GLU A 127 -10.40 -36.36 -3.83
C GLU A 127 -9.97 -35.21 -2.89
N ALA A 128 -8.69 -35.16 -2.51
CA ALA A 128 -8.13 -34.19 -1.58
C ALA A 128 -7.62 -32.89 -2.23
N GLY A 129 -7.51 -32.83 -3.57
CA GLY A 129 -6.94 -31.68 -4.27
C GLY A 129 -7.84 -30.44 -4.26
N LEU A 130 -7.24 -29.25 -4.42
CA LEU A 130 -7.97 -27.98 -4.52
C LEU A 130 -8.85 -27.95 -5.78
N ARG A 131 -10.14 -27.76 -5.57
CA ARG A 131 -11.18 -27.63 -6.59
C ARG A 131 -11.69 -26.20 -6.65
N ALA A 132 -12.07 -25.76 -7.84
CA ALA A 132 -12.63 -24.43 -8.05
C ALA A 132 -13.90 -24.48 -8.92
N VAL A 133 -14.98 -23.88 -8.43
CA VAL A 133 -16.26 -23.75 -9.15
C VAL A 133 -16.63 -22.28 -9.25
N ARG A 134 -16.95 -21.82 -10.47
CA ARG A 134 -17.47 -20.45 -10.67
C ARG A 134 -18.91 -20.37 -10.20
N ILE A 135 -19.16 -19.50 -9.22
CA ILE A 135 -20.49 -19.21 -8.68
C ILE A 135 -21.14 -18.06 -9.44
N ASP A 136 -20.39 -16.97 -9.66
CA ASP A 136 -20.87 -15.78 -10.34
C ASP A 136 -19.74 -15.03 -11.07
N HIS A 137 -20.09 -13.99 -11.82
CA HIS A 137 -19.15 -13.06 -12.43
C HIS A 137 -19.75 -11.66 -12.57
N VAL A 138 -18.99 -10.65 -12.16
CA VAL A 138 -19.41 -9.24 -12.22
C VAL A 138 -18.19 -8.40 -12.63
N ASN A 139 -18.36 -7.51 -13.63
CA ASN A 139 -17.33 -6.56 -14.06
C ASN A 139 -15.94 -7.17 -14.39
N GLY A 140 -15.89 -8.43 -14.81
CA GLY A 140 -14.65 -9.13 -15.15
C GLY A 140 -13.97 -9.85 -13.98
N GLU A 141 -14.52 -9.73 -12.76
CA GLU A 141 -14.17 -10.57 -11.61
C GLU A 141 -15.14 -11.76 -11.53
N HIS A 142 -14.63 -12.87 -11.01
CA HIS A 142 -15.35 -14.13 -10.89
C HIS A 142 -15.43 -14.51 -9.41
N LEU A 143 -16.63 -14.74 -8.91
CA LEU A 143 -16.81 -15.34 -7.60
C LEU A 143 -16.57 -16.85 -7.74
N ILE A 144 -15.54 -17.35 -7.07
CA ILE A 144 -15.12 -18.74 -7.15
C ILE A 144 -15.25 -19.36 -5.75
N GLU A 145 -15.92 -20.50 -5.69
CA GLU A 145 -15.89 -21.38 -4.53
C GLU A 145 -14.73 -22.36 -4.66
N PHE A 146 -13.83 -22.31 -3.69
CA PHE A 146 -12.73 -23.26 -3.51
C PHE A 146 -13.14 -24.35 -2.53
N ARG A 147 -12.78 -25.61 -2.82
CA ARG A 147 -13.06 -26.77 -1.95
C ARG A 147 -11.88 -27.73 -1.91
N TRP A 148 -11.58 -28.28 -0.74
CA TRP A 148 -10.51 -29.25 -0.51
C TRP A 148 -10.82 -30.06 0.77
N ASN A 149 -10.14 -31.20 0.97
CA ASN A 149 -10.52 -32.18 2.00
C ASN A 149 -9.32 -32.75 2.79
N ASP A 150 -8.18 -32.06 2.85
CA ASP A 150 -6.98 -32.51 3.58
C ASP A 150 -6.83 -31.89 4.98
N GLY A 151 -7.79 -31.03 5.38
CA GLY A 151 -7.82 -30.35 6.69
C GLY A 151 -6.89 -29.14 6.80
N SER A 152 -6.12 -28.82 5.76
CA SER A 152 -5.30 -27.60 5.73
C SER A 152 -6.17 -26.34 5.62
N THR A 153 -5.59 -25.19 5.94
CA THR A 153 -6.20 -23.87 5.77
C THR A 153 -6.16 -23.41 4.31
N PHE A 154 -6.99 -22.45 3.93
CA PHE A 154 -6.96 -21.89 2.58
C PHE A 154 -5.62 -21.21 2.26
N VAL A 155 -4.98 -20.55 3.24
CA VAL A 155 -3.63 -20.01 3.04
C VAL A 155 -2.62 -21.10 2.71
N GLU A 156 -2.66 -22.25 3.38
CA GLU A 156 -1.80 -23.39 3.03
C GLU A 156 -2.11 -23.90 1.62
N GLN A 157 -3.38 -23.96 1.21
CA GLN A 157 -3.75 -24.30 -0.17
C GLN A 157 -3.15 -23.32 -1.19
N LEU A 158 -3.16 -22.01 -0.90
CA LEU A 158 -2.52 -21.00 -1.74
C LEU A 158 -1.00 -21.18 -1.76
N GLU A 159 -0.35 -21.36 -0.61
CA GLU A 159 1.11 -21.52 -0.51
C GLU A 159 1.59 -22.74 -1.31
N HIS A 160 0.87 -23.87 -1.26
CA HIS A 160 1.21 -25.09 -1.98
C HIS A 160 0.91 -25.04 -3.48
N SER A 161 -0.23 -24.44 -3.87
CA SER A 161 -0.76 -24.56 -5.24
C SER A 161 -0.56 -23.31 -6.09
N GLY A 162 -0.30 -22.18 -5.44
CA GLY A 162 -0.17 -20.89 -6.06
C GLY A 162 1.28 -20.46 -6.25
N THR A 163 1.43 -19.24 -6.77
CA THR A 163 2.71 -18.57 -6.96
C THR A 163 2.56 -17.10 -6.59
N VAL A 164 3.68 -16.43 -6.31
CA VAL A 164 3.68 -14.99 -6.06
C VAL A 164 3.08 -14.24 -7.26
N PRO A 165 2.05 -13.42 -7.03
CA PRO A 165 1.40 -12.61 -8.07
C PRO A 165 2.26 -11.39 -8.45
N LEU A 166 3.21 -11.60 -9.37
CA LEU A 166 3.99 -10.48 -9.90
C LEU A 166 3.14 -9.51 -10.75
N PRO A 167 3.41 -8.19 -10.68
CA PRO A 167 2.74 -7.19 -11.49
C PRO A 167 2.87 -7.46 -13.00
N PRO A 168 1.85 -7.13 -13.80
CA PRO A 168 1.82 -7.47 -15.23
C PRO A 168 2.96 -6.85 -16.04
N TYR A 169 3.45 -5.68 -15.64
CA TYR A 169 4.55 -5.00 -16.34
C TYR A 169 5.91 -5.71 -16.19
N MET A 170 6.08 -6.63 -15.22
CA MET A 170 7.33 -7.39 -15.08
C MET A 170 7.54 -8.39 -16.22
N ARG A 171 6.45 -8.83 -16.89
CA ARG A 171 6.48 -9.72 -18.07
C ARG A 171 7.35 -10.97 -17.91
N ARG A 172 7.32 -11.58 -16.72
CA ARG A 172 8.01 -12.85 -16.41
C ARG A 172 7.24 -13.66 -15.38
N ALA A 173 7.51 -14.96 -15.33
CA ALA A 173 7.04 -15.82 -14.26
C ALA A 173 7.75 -15.49 -12.94
N ALA A 174 7.07 -15.76 -11.83
CA ALA A 174 7.69 -15.77 -10.50
C ALA A 174 8.73 -16.90 -10.43
N THR A 175 9.79 -16.64 -9.67
CA THR A 175 10.86 -17.59 -9.35
C THR A 175 10.87 -17.83 -7.85
N ALA A 176 11.53 -18.89 -7.37
CA ALA A 176 11.69 -19.12 -5.92
C ALA A 176 12.37 -17.93 -5.20
N ALA A 177 13.16 -17.12 -5.91
CA ALA A 177 13.73 -15.91 -5.34
C ALA A 177 12.66 -14.85 -5.03
N ASP A 178 11.55 -14.80 -5.78
CA ASP A 178 10.46 -13.84 -5.55
C ASP A 178 9.67 -14.13 -4.28
N ASP A 179 9.55 -15.39 -3.85
CA ASP A 179 8.89 -15.76 -2.58
C ASP A 179 9.52 -15.02 -1.39
N VAL A 180 10.84 -14.84 -1.47
CA VAL A 180 11.61 -14.03 -0.52
C VAL A 180 11.64 -12.56 -0.95
N ARG A 181 12.02 -12.26 -2.20
CA ARG A 181 12.32 -10.89 -2.69
C ARG A 181 11.11 -9.99 -2.83
N TYR A 182 9.93 -10.56 -3.01
CA TYR A 182 8.66 -9.84 -3.10
C TYR A 182 7.92 -9.75 -1.76
N ASN A 183 8.64 -9.94 -0.66
CA ASN A 183 8.21 -9.60 0.69
C ASN A 183 9.26 -8.73 1.38
N THR A 184 8.81 -7.92 2.35
CA THR A 184 9.68 -7.06 3.16
C THR A 184 10.34 -7.86 4.26
N VAL A 185 11.42 -7.34 4.84
CA VAL A 185 12.11 -8.01 5.98
C VAL A 185 11.32 -7.98 7.28
N PHE A 186 10.22 -7.24 7.32
CA PHE A 186 9.31 -7.08 8.46
C PHE A 186 7.86 -7.47 8.13
N ALA A 187 7.64 -8.19 7.01
CA ALA A 187 6.34 -8.73 6.65
C ALA A 187 5.95 -9.84 7.63
N ASP A 188 4.71 -9.82 8.09
CA ASP A 188 4.19 -10.72 9.12
C ASP A 188 2.79 -11.23 8.74
N ARG A 189 1.84 -10.32 8.46
CA ARG A 189 0.43 -10.66 8.24
C ARG A 189 0.10 -11.01 6.80
N GLY A 190 -0.16 -12.29 6.53
CA GLY A 190 -0.57 -12.80 5.22
C GLY A 190 -1.92 -12.26 4.76
N GLY A 191 -1.98 -11.78 3.51
CA GLY A 191 -3.26 -11.41 2.88
C GLY A 191 -3.16 -10.49 1.67
N SER A 192 -1.97 -10.00 1.34
CA SER A 192 -1.79 -9.12 0.18
C SER A 192 -1.61 -9.89 -1.13
N VAL A 193 -2.12 -9.32 -2.22
CA VAL A 193 -1.82 -9.74 -3.60
C VAL A 193 -0.65 -8.92 -4.17
N ALA A 194 -0.24 -7.84 -3.52
CA ALA A 194 0.94 -7.07 -3.93
C ALA A 194 1.76 -6.63 -2.72
N ALA A 195 3.08 -6.59 -2.90
CA ALA A 195 3.98 -6.14 -1.85
C ALA A 195 3.90 -4.62 -1.65
N PRO A 196 4.13 -4.09 -0.44
CA PRO A 196 4.42 -2.67 -0.25
C PRO A 196 5.84 -2.40 -0.79
N THR A 197 5.93 -2.00 -2.06
CA THR A 197 7.18 -2.08 -2.83
C THR A 197 8.30 -1.18 -2.32
N ALA A 198 7.96 -0.04 -1.70
CA ALA A 198 8.95 0.88 -1.14
C ALA A 198 9.71 0.23 0.02
N SER A 199 9.05 -0.69 0.73
CA SER A 199 9.61 -1.44 1.83
C SER A 199 10.54 -2.58 1.38
N LEU A 200 10.57 -2.93 0.08
CA LEU A 200 11.41 -4.01 -0.43
C LEU A 200 12.90 -3.68 -0.46
N HIS A 201 13.25 -2.39 -0.34
CA HIS A 201 14.63 -1.89 -0.26
C HIS A 201 15.27 -2.07 1.12
N PHE A 202 14.47 -2.23 2.17
CA PHE A 202 14.98 -2.40 3.53
C PHE A 202 15.65 -3.77 3.65
N SER A 203 16.92 -3.76 4.02
CA SER A 203 17.64 -4.93 4.51
C SER A 203 17.51 -5.02 6.04
N ARG A 204 17.94 -6.16 6.61
CA ARG A 204 18.06 -6.27 8.08
C ARG A 204 19.06 -5.26 8.63
N ASP A 205 20.19 -5.05 7.95
CA ASP A 205 21.21 -4.08 8.34
C ASP A 205 20.66 -2.65 8.42
N VAL A 206 19.88 -2.22 7.41
CA VAL A 206 19.21 -0.90 7.44
C VAL A 206 18.26 -0.79 8.63
N MET A 207 17.46 -1.82 8.91
CA MET A 207 16.54 -1.84 10.06
C MET A 207 17.28 -1.81 11.41
N ASP A 208 18.38 -2.55 11.52
CA ASP A 208 19.22 -2.61 12.72
C ASP A 208 19.89 -1.26 12.97
N ARG A 209 20.36 -0.58 11.91
CA ARG A 209 20.93 0.78 12.00
C ARG A 209 19.91 1.84 12.39
N ILE A 210 18.68 1.78 11.86
CA ILE A 210 17.56 2.64 12.29
C ILE A 210 17.31 2.46 13.80
N THR A 211 17.27 1.20 14.25
CA THR A 211 17.09 0.86 15.67
C THR A 211 18.25 1.36 16.52
N ALA A 212 19.50 1.19 16.07
CA ALA A 212 20.70 1.64 16.78
C ALA A 212 20.78 3.17 16.93
N LYS A 213 20.19 3.92 15.99
CA LYS A 213 20.03 5.38 16.09
C LYS A 213 18.89 5.82 17.01
N GLY A 214 18.12 4.88 17.54
CA GLY A 214 16.98 5.18 18.42
C GLY A 214 15.76 5.72 17.69
N ILE A 215 15.68 5.58 16.36
CA ILE A 215 14.52 6.02 15.57
C ILE A 215 13.39 4.99 15.78
N PRO A 216 12.26 5.35 16.42
CA PRO A 216 11.17 4.43 16.64
C PRO A 216 10.49 4.00 15.33
N THR A 217 9.94 2.78 15.36
CA THR A 217 9.09 2.26 14.28
C THR A 217 7.75 1.83 14.86
N THR A 218 6.67 2.06 14.11
CA THR A 218 5.35 1.50 14.38
C THR A 218 4.87 0.67 13.19
N ARG A 219 3.99 -0.31 13.44
CA ARG A 219 3.47 -1.23 12.42
C ARG A 219 1.97 -1.13 12.30
N LEU A 220 1.51 -1.19 11.06
CA LEU A 220 0.11 -1.33 10.68
C LEU A 220 0.03 -2.30 9.50
N THR A 221 -1.18 -2.75 9.19
CA THR A 221 -1.41 -3.65 8.05
C THR A 221 -2.38 -3.00 7.09
N LEU A 222 -2.01 -2.95 5.81
CA LEU A 222 -2.95 -2.72 4.72
C LEU A 222 -2.75 -3.83 3.68
N HIS A 223 -3.77 -4.66 3.51
CA HIS A 223 -3.76 -5.72 2.50
C HIS A 223 -4.03 -5.12 1.12
N VAL A 224 -3.03 -5.21 0.24
CA VAL A 224 -3.10 -4.64 -1.11
C VAL A 224 -3.80 -5.64 -2.02
N GLY A 225 -4.99 -5.27 -2.51
CA GLY A 225 -5.73 -6.05 -3.49
C GLY A 225 -5.19 -5.88 -4.92
N ALA A 226 -5.63 -6.72 -5.86
CA ALA A 226 -5.17 -6.62 -7.26
C ALA A 226 -5.65 -5.37 -8.00
N GLY A 227 -6.60 -4.60 -7.42
CA GLY A 227 -6.96 -3.27 -7.91
C GLY A 227 -5.75 -2.35 -8.11
N THR A 228 -4.67 -2.55 -7.34
CA THR A 228 -3.41 -1.83 -7.51
C THR A 228 -2.73 -2.07 -8.87
N PHE A 229 -3.04 -3.17 -9.57
CA PHE A 229 -2.50 -3.49 -10.89
C PHE A 229 -3.36 -2.93 -12.03
N LEU A 230 -4.54 -2.39 -11.74
CA LEU A 230 -5.45 -1.91 -12.77
C LEU A 230 -5.11 -0.48 -13.16
N PRO A 231 -4.91 -0.19 -14.46
CA PRO A 231 -4.67 1.17 -14.91
C PRO A 231 -5.95 2.00 -14.76
N VAL A 232 -5.76 3.31 -14.58
CA VAL A 232 -6.87 4.27 -14.67
C VAL A 232 -7.31 4.35 -16.12
N LYS A 233 -8.53 3.85 -16.41
CA LYS A 233 -9.07 3.82 -17.79
C LYS A 233 -9.84 5.09 -18.18
N SER A 234 -10.30 5.85 -17.19
CA SER A 234 -11.07 7.07 -17.41
C SER A 234 -10.14 8.25 -17.66
N GLY A 235 -10.52 9.17 -18.54
CA GLY A 235 -9.76 10.40 -18.80
C GLY A 235 -9.78 11.39 -17.63
N THR A 236 -10.80 11.28 -16.76
CA THR A 236 -10.94 12.06 -15.51
C THR A 236 -11.04 11.13 -14.30
N MET A 237 -10.66 11.64 -13.13
CA MET A 237 -10.70 10.84 -11.89
C MET A 237 -12.10 10.54 -11.37
N ASP A 238 -13.12 11.33 -11.74
CA ASP A 238 -14.52 11.02 -11.40
C ASP A 238 -14.97 9.63 -11.92
N GLY A 239 -14.46 9.24 -13.10
CA GLY A 239 -14.77 7.93 -13.70
C GLY A 239 -13.90 6.77 -13.19
N HIS A 240 -13.04 6.99 -12.20
CA HIS A 240 -12.21 5.94 -11.59
C HIS A 240 -12.70 5.62 -10.18
N ALA A 241 -13.11 4.38 -9.96
CA ALA A 241 -13.43 3.86 -8.64
C ALA A 241 -12.20 3.22 -8.00
N MET A 242 -11.84 3.68 -6.81
CA MET A 242 -10.82 3.08 -5.97
C MET A 242 -11.33 1.76 -5.39
N HIS A 243 -10.49 0.73 -5.42
CA HIS A 243 -10.77 -0.53 -4.76
C HIS A 243 -10.63 -0.36 -3.25
N ALA A 244 -11.48 -1.06 -2.51
CA ALA A 244 -11.38 -1.12 -1.05
C ALA A 244 -10.20 -2.00 -0.65
N GLU A 245 -9.39 -1.52 0.28
CA GLU A 245 -8.30 -2.30 0.87
C GLU A 245 -8.54 -2.45 2.37
N GLN A 246 -8.37 -3.67 2.88
CA GLN A 246 -8.55 -3.94 4.30
C GLN A 246 -7.36 -3.43 5.09
N VAL A 247 -7.67 -2.72 6.18
CA VAL A 247 -6.68 -2.14 7.09
C VAL A 247 -6.85 -2.72 8.49
N ARG A 248 -5.72 -2.84 9.18
CA ARG A 248 -5.65 -3.15 10.61
C ARG A 248 -4.64 -2.20 11.25
N VAL A 249 -5.09 -1.40 12.21
CA VAL A 249 -4.24 -0.46 12.94
C VAL A 249 -4.28 -0.82 14.42
N PRO A 250 -3.21 -1.42 14.99
CA PRO A 250 -3.15 -1.73 16.42
C PRO A 250 -3.33 -0.47 17.28
N LEU A 251 -3.94 -0.60 18.47
CA LEU A 251 -4.05 0.49 19.45
C LEU A 251 -2.67 1.11 19.74
N GLN A 252 -1.64 0.27 19.90
CA GLN A 252 -0.26 0.72 20.10
C GLN A 252 0.23 1.65 18.97
N ALA A 253 -0.15 1.37 17.71
CA ALA A 253 0.24 2.21 16.59
C ALA A 253 -0.44 3.58 16.63
N VAL A 254 -1.73 3.62 17.01
CA VAL A 254 -2.46 4.88 17.24
C VAL A 254 -1.80 5.68 18.37
N GLU A 255 -1.44 5.04 19.48
CA GLU A 255 -0.78 5.70 20.62
C GLU A 255 0.60 6.24 20.26
N GLN A 256 1.39 5.51 19.46
CA GLN A 256 2.69 5.98 18.97
C GLN A 256 2.53 7.17 18.02
N LEU A 257 1.53 7.17 17.13
CA LEU A 257 1.23 8.31 16.27
C LEU A 257 0.85 9.55 17.09
N ILE A 258 -0.05 9.39 18.08
CA ILE A 258 -0.44 10.46 19.01
C ILE A 258 0.79 11.01 19.73
N GLY A 259 1.63 10.14 20.28
CA GLY A 259 2.85 10.52 20.97
C GLY A 259 3.83 11.25 20.05
N GLN A 260 3.80 10.99 18.75
CA GLN A 260 4.73 11.58 17.80
C GLN A 260 4.33 12.99 17.31
N MET A 261 3.03 13.33 17.32
CA MET A 261 2.50 14.55 16.71
C MET A 261 3.26 15.85 17.07
N ASP A 262 3.74 15.97 18.31
CA ASP A 262 4.45 17.15 18.82
C ASP A 262 5.97 16.91 19.02
N HIS A 263 6.49 15.73 18.65
CA HIS A 263 7.87 15.31 18.95
C HIS A 263 8.78 15.26 17.73
N GLY A 264 8.23 15.12 16.52
CA GLY A 264 9.03 14.97 15.30
C GLY A 264 8.22 14.44 14.12
N PRO A 265 8.86 14.26 12.96
CA PRO A 265 8.16 13.90 11.74
C PRO A 265 7.63 12.46 11.76
N ILE A 266 6.40 12.28 11.26
CA ILE A 266 5.85 10.95 10.97
C ILE A 266 6.14 10.60 9.50
N ILE A 267 6.83 9.49 9.28
CA ILE A 267 7.34 9.07 7.96
C ILE A 267 6.78 7.69 7.60
N PRO A 268 5.64 7.61 6.89
CA PRO A 268 5.20 6.37 6.27
C PRO A 268 6.20 5.83 5.25
N VAL A 269 6.41 4.52 5.31
CA VAL A 269 7.17 3.75 4.33
C VAL A 269 6.18 3.12 3.35
N GLY A 270 6.05 3.76 2.19
CA GLY A 270 5.16 3.38 1.11
C GLY A 270 3.81 4.10 1.15
N THR A 271 3.22 4.25 -0.03
CA THR A 271 1.91 4.89 -0.23
C THR A 271 0.77 4.17 0.49
N THR A 272 0.90 2.87 0.75
CA THR A 272 -0.05 2.10 1.55
C THR A 272 -0.07 2.57 3.00
N ALA A 273 1.10 2.71 3.63
CA ALA A 273 1.20 3.19 5.00
C ALA A 273 0.68 4.63 5.12
N LEU A 274 1.02 5.48 4.15
CA LEU A 274 0.52 6.85 4.05
C LEU A 274 -1.00 6.91 4.01
N ARG A 275 -1.65 6.15 3.11
CA ARG A 275 -3.11 6.13 3.03
C ARG A 275 -3.75 5.60 4.31
N THR A 276 -3.14 4.62 4.98
CA THR A 276 -3.67 4.11 6.26
C THR A 276 -3.68 5.18 7.34
N ILE A 277 -2.56 5.88 7.57
CA ILE A 277 -2.50 6.90 8.63
C ILE A 277 -3.35 8.13 8.31
N GLU A 278 -3.46 8.51 7.04
CA GLU A 278 -4.37 9.58 6.64
C GLU A 278 -5.84 9.14 6.76
N SER A 279 -6.16 7.88 6.46
CA SER A 279 -7.51 7.33 6.71
C SER A 279 -7.85 7.29 8.20
N LEU A 280 -6.86 7.05 9.07
CA LEU A 280 -7.03 7.09 10.52
C LEU A 280 -7.48 8.48 10.99
N TYR A 281 -6.89 9.55 10.44
CA TYR A 281 -7.36 10.91 10.70
C TYR A 281 -8.83 11.09 10.29
N TRP A 282 -9.21 10.69 9.08
CA TRP A 282 -10.60 10.88 8.60
C TRP A 282 -11.61 10.05 9.41
N HIS A 283 -11.24 8.84 9.83
CA HIS A 283 -12.06 8.07 10.77
C HIS A 283 -12.22 8.81 12.11
N GLY A 284 -11.15 9.40 12.64
CA GLY A 284 -11.19 10.26 13.82
C GLY A 284 -12.11 11.48 13.66
N VAL A 285 -12.06 12.14 12.50
CA VAL A 285 -12.99 13.24 12.17
C VAL A 285 -14.44 12.75 12.24
N ARG A 286 -14.75 11.58 11.66
CA ARG A 286 -16.09 11.00 11.75
C ARG A 286 -16.54 10.75 13.19
N ILE A 287 -15.64 10.29 14.07
CA ILE A 287 -15.96 10.07 15.48
C ILE A 287 -16.36 11.40 16.12
N LEU A 288 -15.53 12.42 15.93
CA LEU A 288 -15.75 13.76 16.48
C LEU A 288 -17.00 14.45 15.91
N THR A 289 -17.37 14.16 14.67
CA THR A 289 -18.60 14.69 14.04
C THR A 289 -19.83 13.81 14.26
N GLY A 290 -19.72 12.69 15.00
CA GLY A 290 -20.84 11.79 15.31
C GLY A 290 -21.34 10.95 14.12
N SER A 291 -20.49 10.74 13.10
CA SER A 291 -20.81 9.99 11.88
C SER A 291 -19.98 8.70 11.71
N ALA A 292 -19.16 8.35 12.71
CA ALA A 292 -18.33 7.16 12.65
C ALA A 292 -19.13 5.86 12.76
N LYS A 293 -18.62 4.85 12.05
CA LYS A 293 -18.97 3.45 12.28
C LYS A 293 -18.03 2.87 13.34
N GLU A 294 -18.36 1.68 13.83
CA GLU A 294 -17.47 0.92 14.71
C GLU A 294 -16.16 0.54 13.99
N GLN A 295 -16.24 0.17 12.71
CA GLN A 295 -15.09 -0.16 11.86
C GLN A 295 -14.63 1.04 11.04
N LEU A 296 -13.36 1.02 10.63
CA LEU A 296 -12.82 2.02 9.70
C LEU A 296 -13.48 1.85 8.32
N ASP A 297 -13.99 2.93 7.74
CA ASP A 297 -14.63 2.86 6.41
C ASP A 297 -14.48 4.18 5.66
N VAL A 298 -13.26 4.53 5.26
CA VAL A 298 -13.00 5.82 4.60
C VAL A 298 -13.27 5.72 3.10
N ASP A 299 -14.16 6.56 2.60
CA ASP A 299 -14.54 6.58 1.19
C ASP A 299 -13.56 7.41 0.34
N GLN A 300 -13.54 7.14 -0.97
CA GLN A 300 -12.66 7.76 -1.95
C GLN A 300 -12.70 9.30 -1.94
N TRP A 301 -13.90 9.87 -1.84
CA TRP A 301 -14.12 11.31 -2.01
C TRP A 301 -14.30 12.08 -0.70
N GLU A 302 -14.43 11.36 0.40
CA GLU A 302 -14.76 11.91 1.71
C GLU A 302 -13.90 13.10 2.14
N PRO A 303 -12.55 13.07 2.02
CA PRO A 303 -11.68 14.19 2.40
C PRO A 303 -12.03 15.53 1.74
N TYR A 304 -12.66 15.48 0.57
CA TYR A 304 -12.95 16.63 -0.27
C TYR A 304 -14.36 17.18 -0.07
N GLY A 305 -15.19 16.49 0.70
CA GLY A 305 -16.55 16.92 1.04
C GLY A 305 -16.63 17.85 2.25
N TYR A 306 -15.59 17.89 3.10
CA TYR A 306 -15.59 18.70 4.32
C TYR A 306 -15.24 20.18 4.07
N PRO A 307 -15.88 21.12 4.78
CA PRO A 307 -15.46 22.52 4.79
C PRO A 307 -14.03 22.67 5.32
N LYS A 308 -13.18 23.44 4.62
CA LYS A 308 -11.75 23.57 4.96
C LYS A 308 -11.47 24.23 6.33
N THR A 309 -12.44 24.99 6.85
CA THR A 309 -12.31 25.83 8.06
C THR A 309 -12.78 25.15 9.35
N GLU A 310 -13.39 23.97 9.28
CA GLU A 310 -14.07 23.33 10.42
C GLU A 310 -13.47 21.97 10.82
N LEU A 311 -12.34 21.60 10.24
CA LEU A 311 -11.77 20.27 10.47
C LEU A 311 -11.01 20.21 11.80
N PRO A 312 -11.26 19.16 12.63
CA PRO A 312 -10.49 18.91 13.84
C PRO A 312 -8.99 18.86 13.57
N ASP A 313 -8.19 19.27 14.55
CA ASP A 313 -6.75 19.08 14.50
C ASP A 313 -6.40 17.57 14.50
N PRO A 314 -5.24 17.19 13.94
CA PRO A 314 -4.90 15.77 13.81
C PRO A 314 -4.75 15.04 15.14
N LEU A 315 -4.24 15.71 16.18
CA LEU A 315 -4.07 15.11 17.49
C LEU A 315 -5.42 14.74 18.10
N SER A 316 -6.39 15.66 18.11
CA SER A 316 -7.75 15.39 18.59
C SER A 316 -8.43 14.27 17.81
N ALA A 317 -8.27 14.22 16.49
CA ALA A 317 -8.83 13.16 15.66
C ALA A 317 -8.24 11.78 16.01
N LEU A 318 -6.91 11.67 16.16
CA LEU A 318 -6.26 10.42 16.53
C LEU A 318 -6.61 9.99 17.96
N GLN A 319 -6.73 10.93 18.90
CA GLN A 319 -7.18 10.66 20.26
C GLN A 319 -8.60 10.08 20.29
N ALA A 320 -9.51 10.60 19.46
CA ALA A 320 -10.86 10.05 19.33
C ALA A 320 -10.84 8.58 18.85
N VAL A 321 -9.94 8.23 17.93
CA VAL A 321 -9.75 6.84 17.49
C VAL A 321 -9.22 5.95 18.62
N ARG A 322 -8.21 6.42 19.36
CA ARG A 322 -7.66 5.69 20.52
C ARG A 322 -8.75 5.43 21.56
N ASP A 323 -9.57 6.43 21.84
CA ASP A 323 -10.61 6.34 22.87
C ASP A 323 -11.71 5.37 22.44
N GLN A 324 -12.15 5.42 21.18
CA GLN A 324 -13.06 4.41 20.60
C GLN A 324 -12.50 2.98 20.76
N LEU A 325 -11.21 2.77 20.49
CA LEU A 325 -10.59 1.46 20.64
C LEU A 325 -10.51 0.98 22.09
N ARG A 326 -10.25 1.89 23.04
CA ARG A 326 -10.18 1.55 24.47
C ARG A 326 -11.55 1.22 25.06
N ASP A 327 -12.59 1.86 24.55
CA ASP A 327 -13.98 1.61 24.95
C ASP A 327 -14.53 0.31 24.35
N GLY A 328 -13.96 -0.17 23.24
CA GLY A 328 -14.30 -1.45 22.62
C GLY A 328 -13.74 -2.63 23.41
N GLU A 329 -14.58 -3.33 24.17
CA GLU A 329 -14.17 -4.52 24.93
C GLU A 329 -13.48 -5.57 24.01
N GLY A 330 -12.20 -5.86 24.29
CA GLY A 330 -11.43 -6.87 23.57
C GLY A 330 -10.91 -6.45 22.18
N GLN A 331 -11.04 -5.18 21.79
CA GLN A 331 -10.49 -4.67 20.53
C GLN A 331 -9.06 -4.15 20.71
N ASP A 332 -8.08 -4.88 20.17
CA ASP A 332 -6.66 -4.48 20.20
C ASP A 332 -6.22 -3.67 18.96
N ALA A 333 -7.12 -3.52 17.99
CA ALA A 333 -6.86 -2.85 16.71
C ALA A 333 -8.15 -2.35 16.05
N LEU A 334 -8.03 -1.23 15.34
CA LEU A 334 -9.06 -0.74 14.44
C LEU A 334 -8.95 -1.50 13.11
N ILE A 335 -10.03 -2.19 12.74
CA ILE A 335 -10.13 -2.94 11.48
C ILE A 335 -11.17 -2.28 10.59
N GLY A 336 -10.96 -2.33 9.28
CA GLY A 336 -11.94 -1.84 8.34
C GLY A 336 -11.40 -1.75 6.91
N THR A 337 -11.96 -0.85 6.10
CA THR A 337 -11.53 -0.64 4.71
C THR A 337 -11.27 0.82 4.39
N THR A 338 -10.31 1.07 3.51
CA THR A 338 -10.09 2.40 2.93
C THR A 338 -10.18 2.35 1.41
N ARG A 339 -10.84 3.35 0.83
CA ARG A 339 -10.84 3.67 -0.61
C ARG A 339 -10.18 5.02 -0.90
N LEU A 340 -9.50 5.59 0.10
CA LEU A 340 -8.98 6.95 0.08
C LEU A 340 -8.15 7.22 -1.18
N LEU A 341 -8.62 8.17 -2.00
CA LEU A 341 -7.86 8.72 -3.12
C LEU A 341 -7.16 10.00 -2.67
N ILE A 342 -5.83 9.96 -2.64
CA ILE A 342 -4.98 11.14 -2.42
C ILE A 342 -4.57 11.68 -3.78
N ALA A 343 -4.96 12.91 -4.08
CA ALA A 343 -4.67 13.58 -5.35
C ALA A 343 -4.45 15.09 -5.10
N PRO A 344 -3.86 15.84 -6.06
CA PRO A 344 -3.57 17.25 -5.87
C PRO A 344 -4.79 18.05 -5.39
N GLY A 345 -4.56 18.88 -4.37
CA GLY A 345 -5.60 19.55 -3.60
C GLY A 345 -5.91 18.88 -2.26
N TYR A 346 -5.39 17.67 -2.00
CA TYR A 346 -5.41 17.02 -0.70
C TYR A 346 -4.53 17.77 0.31
N ARG A 347 -4.99 17.86 1.56
CA ARG A 347 -4.22 18.41 2.68
C ARG A 347 -3.85 17.29 3.63
N PHE A 348 -2.57 16.92 3.64
CA PHE A 348 -2.00 15.93 4.55
C PHE A 348 -2.13 16.39 6.00
N ARG A 349 -2.43 15.44 6.88
CA ARG A 349 -2.76 15.69 8.29
C ARG A 349 -1.81 15.04 9.25
N VAL A 350 -1.25 13.89 8.86
CA VAL A 350 -0.41 13.07 9.73
C VAL A 350 1.00 12.96 9.16
N ALA A 351 1.15 12.77 7.85
CA ALA A 351 2.46 12.52 7.25
C ALA A 351 3.29 13.80 7.00
N ASP A 352 4.57 13.75 7.34
CA ASP A 352 5.55 14.83 7.12
C ASP A 352 6.56 14.52 6.03
N ALA A 353 6.94 13.26 5.91
CA ALA A 353 7.77 12.76 4.81
C ALA A 353 7.24 11.41 4.31
N LEU A 354 7.72 10.95 3.17
CA LEU A 354 7.30 9.71 2.54
C LEU A 354 8.52 9.00 1.97
N VAL A 355 8.73 7.73 2.34
CA VAL A 355 9.62 6.84 1.61
C VAL A 355 8.80 6.09 0.56
N THR A 356 9.10 6.25 -0.73
CA THR A 356 8.34 5.57 -1.81
C THR A 356 9.20 5.22 -3.03
N ASN A 357 8.69 4.40 -3.95
CA ASN A 357 9.29 4.18 -5.27
C ASN A 357 8.90 5.30 -6.27
N PHE A 358 9.43 5.19 -7.48
CA PHE A 358 8.87 5.88 -8.65
C PHE A 358 7.73 5.07 -9.26
N HIS A 359 6.62 5.73 -9.60
CA HIS A 359 5.36 5.11 -9.98
C HIS A 359 5.04 5.29 -11.47
N GLN A 360 4.18 4.44 -12.02
CA GLN A 360 3.80 4.53 -13.44
C GLN A 360 3.20 5.91 -13.78
N PRO A 361 3.43 6.41 -15.01
CA PRO A 361 2.64 7.54 -15.52
C PRO A 361 1.15 7.16 -15.50
N GLU A 362 0.29 8.17 -15.36
CA GLU A 362 -1.16 8.02 -15.40
C GLU A 362 -1.71 7.05 -14.33
N SER A 363 -1.10 7.07 -13.14
CA SER A 363 -1.48 6.23 -12.00
C SER A 363 -1.93 7.04 -10.78
N THR A 364 -2.79 6.44 -9.96
CA THR A 364 -3.22 7.02 -8.68
C THR A 364 -2.07 7.20 -7.69
N LEU A 365 -1.03 6.37 -7.78
CA LEU A 365 0.18 6.53 -6.97
C LEU A 365 0.98 7.77 -7.38
N LEU A 366 1.04 8.09 -8.68
CA LEU A 366 1.65 9.34 -9.15
C LEU A 366 0.83 10.57 -8.72
N LEU A 367 -0.50 10.48 -8.73
CA LEU A 367 -1.36 11.54 -8.17
C LEU A 367 -1.06 11.79 -6.69
N LEU A 368 -0.87 10.73 -5.91
CA LEU A 368 -0.52 10.84 -4.50
C LEU A 368 0.83 11.54 -4.31
N VAL A 369 1.85 11.18 -5.09
CA VAL A 369 3.16 11.86 -5.03
C VAL A 369 3.05 13.31 -5.49
N ALA A 370 2.25 13.59 -6.52
CA ALA A 370 1.98 14.95 -6.98
C ALA A 370 1.23 15.79 -5.94
N ALA A 371 0.33 15.17 -5.16
CA ALA A 371 -0.31 15.83 -4.03
C ALA A 371 0.72 16.15 -2.92
N PHE A 372 1.63 15.22 -2.66
CA PHE A 372 2.61 15.30 -1.58
C PHE A 372 3.69 16.36 -1.82
N LEU A 373 4.23 16.42 -3.05
CA LEU A 373 5.29 17.35 -3.45
C LEU A 373 4.77 18.65 -4.06
N GLY A 374 3.49 18.72 -4.42
CA GLY A 374 2.96 19.81 -5.23
C GLY A 374 3.67 19.88 -6.59
N PRO A 375 3.86 21.07 -7.18
CA PRO A 375 4.43 21.23 -8.54
C PRO A 375 5.80 20.56 -8.76
N SER A 376 6.57 20.33 -7.70
CA SER A 376 7.93 19.79 -7.74
C SER A 376 8.01 18.32 -8.12
N TRP A 377 6.88 17.59 -8.15
CA TRP A 377 6.86 16.18 -8.54
C TRP A 377 7.47 15.95 -9.93
N ARG A 378 7.26 16.87 -10.90
CA ARG A 378 7.83 16.74 -12.24
C ARG A 378 9.35 16.79 -12.21
N ALA A 379 9.91 17.77 -11.49
CA ALA A 379 11.36 17.91 -11.36
C ALA A 379 12.01 16.66 -10.74
N VAL A 380 11.35 16.03 -9.76
CA VAL A 380 11.81 14.77 -9.17
C VAL A 380 11.85 13.63 -10.19
N TYR A 381 10.81 13.46 -11.00
CA TYR A 381 10.74 12.40 -12.01
C TYR A 381 11.68 12.69 -13.20
N ASP A 382 11.80 13.95 -13.63
CA ASP A 382 12.72 14.36 -14.68
C ASP A 382 14.18 14.13 -14.25
N HIS A 383 14.53 14.49 -13.00
CA HIS A 383 15.85 14.18 -12.43
C HIS A 383 16.11 12.68 -12.41
N ALA A 384 15.14 11.88 -11.96
CA ALA A 384 15.27 10.43 -11.90
C ALA A 384 15.53 9.83 -13.29
N LEU A 385 14.80 10.26 -14.32
CA LEU A 385 14.99 9.81 -15.70
C LEU A 385 16.34 10.24 -16.28
N ALA A 386 16.74 11.49 -16.03
CA ALA A 386 18.01 12.05 -16.50
C ALA A 386 19.23 11.40 -15.86
N ASN A 387 19.07 10.88 -14.64
CA ASN A 387 20.14 10.27 -13.86
C ASN A 387 20.00 8.75 -13.77
N ASP A 388 19.39 8.06 -14.73
CA ASP A 388 19.38 6.59 -14.82
C ASP A 388 18.74 5.85 -13.62
N TYR A 389 17.77 6.46 -12.92
CA TYR A 389 17.01 5.73 -11.91
C TYR A 389 16.16 4.61 -12.53
N ARG A 390 15.99 3.56 -11.75
CA ARG A 390 15.13 2.42 -12.07
C ARG A 390 13.75 2.64 -11.43
N PHE A 391 12.69 2.28 -12.14
CA PHE A 391 11.31 2.59 -11.75
C PHE A 391 10.54 1.35 -11.30
N LEU A 392 9.42 1.59 -10.61
CA LEU A 392 8.43 0.61 -10.17
C LEU A 392 8.93 -0.35 -9.06
N SER A 393 8.31 -1.52 -8.89
CA SER A 393 8.43 -2.36 -7.68
C SER A 393 9.87 -2.70 -7.27
N TYR A 394 10.73 -3.06 -8.23
CA TYR A 394 12.12 -3.43 -7.99
C TYR A 394 13.12 -2.34 -8.38
N GLY A 395 12.61 -1.13 -8.64
CA GLY A 395 13.39 0.02 -9.04
C GLY A 395 14.20 0.59 -7.89
N ASP A 396 14.29 1.90 -7.85
CA ASP A 396 14.95 2.67 -6.82
C ASP A 396 13.93 3.35 -5.90
N GLY A 397 14.41 3.88 -4.78
CA GLY A 397 13.61 4.54 -3.76
C GLY A 397 13.71 6.07 -3.83
N SER A 398 12.83 6.72 -3.09
CA SER A 398 12.83 8.16 -2.84
C SER A 398 12.41 8.44 -1.40
N LEU A 399 12.99 9.47 -0.80
CA LEU A 399 12.61 10.07 0.48
C LEU A 399 12.17 11.50 0.19
N LEU A 400 10.88 11.76 0.35
CA LEU A 400 10.22 13.00 -0.05
C LEU A 400 9.75 13.72 1.21
N PHE A 401 10.17 14.97 1.42
CA PHE A 401 9.67 15.81 2.52
C PHE A 401 8.56 16.73 2.02
N ARG A 402 7.46 16.81 2.76
CA ARG A 402 6.32 17.66 2.42
C ARG A 402 6.74 19.13 2.56
N LYS A 403 6.42 19.95 1.55
CA LYS A 403 6.80 21.37 1.49
C LYS A 403 6.27 22.20 2.67
N ASP A 404 5.04 21.93 3.08
CA ASP A 404 4.38 22.63 4.19
C ASP A 404 4.63 21.93 5.55
N SER A 405 5.64 21.07 5.64
CA SER A 405 6.09 20.50 6.91
C SER A 405 7.25 21.34 7.45
N GLU A 406 7.28 21.56 8.77
CA GLU A 406 8.39 22.26 9.43
C GLU A 406 9.74 21.55 9.24
N TYR A 407 9.71 20.23 9.00
CA TYR A 407 10.87 19.38 8.76
C TYR A 407 11.41 19.47 7.32
N SER A 408 10.84 20.36 6.50
CA SER A 408 11.28 20.59 5.13
C SER A 408 12.61 21.33 5.03
N THR A 409 13.04 22.04 6.09
CA THR A 409 14.35 22.73 6.17
C THR A 409 15.44 21.85 6.80
N GLU A 410 16.72 22.13 6.51
CA GLU A 410 17.83 21.48 7.23
C GLU A 410 17.99 22.12 8.61
N ARG A 411 18.43 21.35 9.63
CA ARG A 411 18.62 21.82 11.03
C ARG A 411 19.60 23.01 11.20
N GLY A 412 20.12 23.59 10.13
CA GLY A 412 20.94 24.81 10.13
C GLY A 412 20.19 26.11 9.79
N ASP A 413 18.94 26.05 9.32
CA ASP A 413 18.17 27.23 8.86
C ASP A 413 17.11 27.71 9.87
N HIS A 414 17.00 27.05 11.04
CA HIS A 414 16.24 27.60 12.16
C HIS A 414 17.07 28.73 12.80
N GLU A 415 16.90 29.96 12.33
CA GLU A 415 17.16 31.11 13.19
C GLU A 415 16.38 30.91 14.48
N PRO A 416 17.02 31.05 15.66
CA PRO A 416 16.28 30.97 16.91
C PRO A 416 15.20 32.04 16.86
N HIS A 417 13.94 31.63 17.08
CA HIS A 417 12.85 32.56 17.32
C HIS A 417 13.30 33.52 18.40
N ASN A 418 13.65 34.73 17.99
CA ASN A 418 14.04 35.80 18.89
C ASN A 418 12.75 36.28 19.55
N ASP A 419 12.41 35.63 20.65
CA ASP A 419 11.44 36.15 21.61
C ASP A 419 12.07 37.40 22.23
N GLN A 420 11.82 38.56 21.62
CA GLN A 420 12.09 39.85 22.22
C GLN A 420 10.94 40.85 22.00
N ARG A 421 10.21 41.01 23.11
CA ARG A 421 9.49 42.17 23.66
C ARG A 421 8.06 42.45 23.23
#